data_AF-A0A660SRQ9-F1
#
_entry.id   AF-A0A660SRQ9-F1
#
_cell.length_a   1.000
_cell.length_b   1.000
_cell.length_c   1.000
_cell.angle_alpha   90.00
_cell.angle_beta   90.00
_cell.angle_gamma   90.00
#
_symmetry.space_group_name_H-M   'P 1'
#
loop_
_entity.id
_entity.type
_entity.pdbx_description
1 polymer ?
#
loop_
_entity_poly.entity_id
_entity_poly.type
_entity_poly.pdbx_seq_one_letter_code
_entity_poly.pdbx_strand_id
1 'polypeptide(L)'
;MSEIDYTSISVDDIYGSNSFNDKSMREWLPKSIYKEVKAVQVGEKDLTLEVAEVVASAMKDWATRKGATHYTHWFQPLTGSTAEKHDSFISPQDD
;
A
#
# COMPACT_ATOMS: atom_id res chain seq x y z
N MET A 1 -8.22 -4.61 19.71
CA MET A 1 -9.06 -3.90 18.73
C MET A 1 -10.40 -3.67 19.39
N SER A 2 -10.89 -2.43 19.40
CA SER A 2 -12.27 -2.17 19.84
C SER A 2 -13.23 -2.90 18.89
N GLU A 3 -14.29 -3.48 19.44
CA GLU A 3 -15.36 -4.09 18.67
C GLU A 3 -15.98 -3.04 17.73
N ILE A 4 -16.22 -3.41 16.48
CA ILE A 4 -16.87 -2.52 15.52
C ILE A 4 -18.37 -2.65 15.71
N ASP A 5 -19.02 -1.55 16.07
CA ASP A 5 -20.48 -1.46 16.11
C ASP A 5 -21.03 -1.12 14.72
N TYR A 6 -21.53 -2.14 14.03
CA TYR A 6 -22.10 -2.00 12.68
C TYR A 6 -23.45 -1.27 12.65
N THR A 7 -24.03 -0.93 13.81
CA THR A 7 -25.25 -0.09 13.88
C THR A 7 -24.93 1.40 13.80
N SER A 8 -23.69 1.79 14.14
CA SER A 8 -23.22 3.17 14.10
C SER A 8 -22.21 3.43 12.97
N ILE A 9 -21.51 2.41 12.48
CA ILE A 9 -20.53 2.52 11.38
C ILE A 9 -21.00 1.66 10.21
N SER A 10 -21.13 2.27 9.03
CA SER A 10 -21.56 1.53 7.84
C SER A 10 -20.44 0.63 7.32
N VAL A 11 -20.80 -0.48 6.67
CA VAL A 11 -19.83 -1.38 6.03
C VAL A 11 -19.01 -0.63 4.97
N ASP A 12 -19.63 0.32 4.27
CA ASP A 12 -18.98 1.14 3.25
C ASP A 12 -17.86 2.01 3.84
N ASP A 13 -17.97 2.43 5.10
CA ASP A 13 -16.94 3.22 5.78
C ASP A 13 -15.71 2.38 6.18
N ILE A 14 -15.90 1.08 6.40
CA ILE A 14 -14.85 0.18 6.90
C ILE A 14 -14.18 -0.58 5.75
N TYR A 15 -14.97 -1.01 4.76
CA TYR A 15 -14.51 -1.87 3.68
C TYR A 15 -13.39 -1.20 2.88
N GLY A 16 -12.24 -1.87 2.80
CA GLY A 16 -11.08 -1.37 2.07
C GLY A 16 -10.45 -0.10 2.65
N SER A 17 -10.89 0.37 3.82
CA SER A 17 -10.39 1.61 4.45
C SER A 17 -8.88 1.59 4.71
N ASN A 18 -8.32 0.41 4.97
CA ASN A 18 -6.88 0.17 5.14
C ASN A 18 -6.26 -0.56 3.94
N SER A 19 -6.77 -0.29 2.73
CA SER A 19 -6.19 -0.76 1.48
C SER A 19 -5.80 0.42 0.60
N PHE A 20 -4.57 0.42 0.08
CA PHE A 20 -4.15 1.36 -0.96
C PHE A 20 -4.70 0.92 -2.33
N ASN A 21 -6.03 0.94 -2.42
CA ASN A 21 -6.81 0.44 -3.55
C ASN A 21 -6.89 1.46 -4.70
N ASP A 22 -7.70 1.15 -5.72
CA ASP A 22 -7.86 2.02 -6.91
C ASP A 22 -8.30 3.45 -6.58
N LYS A 23 -9.23 3.62 -5.64
CA LYS A 23 -9.68 4.95 -5.17
C LYS A 23 -8.52 5.69 -4.50
N SER A 24 -7.83 5.04 -3.57
CA SER A 24 -6.66 5.61 -2.89
C SER A 24 -5.56 5.99 -3.88
N MET A 25 -5.22 5.11 -4.84
CA MET A 25 -4.24 5.40 -5.88
C MET A 25 -4.64 6.61 -6.73
N ARG A 26 -5.92 6.76 -7.06
CA ARG A 26 -6.43 7.88 -7.86
C ARG A 26 -6.35 9.23 -7.12
N GLU A 27 -6.48 9.21 -5.80
CA GLU A 27 -6.37 10.38 -4.93
C GLU A 27 -4.91 10.74 -4.63
N TRP A 28 -4.04 9.75 -4.46
CA TRP A 28 -2.68 9.94 -3.95
C TRP A 28 -1.59 9.99 -5.02
N LEU A 29 -1.83 9.44 -6.21
CA LEU A 29 -0.84 9.42 -7.29
C LEU A 29 -1.07 10.56 -8.29
N PRO A 30 0.01 11.11 -8.88
CA PRO A 30 -0.11 11.96 -10.05
C PRO A 30 -0.88 11.25 -11.17
N LYS A 31 -1.68 12.00 -11.94
CA LYS A 31 -2.54 11.45 -13.00
C LYS A 31 -1.77 10.61 -14.03
N SER A 32 -0.54 11.01 -14.37
CA SER A 32 0.34 10.23 -15.25
C SER A 32 0.67 8.88 -14.61
N ILE A 33 1.26 8.90 -13.41
CA ILE A 33 1.65 7.71 -12.65
C ILE A 33 0.47 6.76 -12.42
N TYR A 34 -0.70 7.27 -12.05
CA TYR A 34 -1.92 6.46 -11.92
C TYR A 34 -2.24 5.69 -13.21
N LYS A 35 -2.26 6.39 -14.36
CA LYS A 35 -2.51 5.74 -15.66
C LYS A 35 -1.44 4.70 -15.98
N GLU A 36 -0.19 5.00 -15.64
CA GLU A 36 0.92 4.08 -15.83
C GLU A 36 0.73 2.80 -15.03
N VAL A 37 0.40 2.90 -13.74
CA VAL A 37 0.11 1.73 -12.91
C VAL A 37 -1.07 0.93 -13.46
N LYS A 38 -2.12 1.57 -13.99
CA LYS A 38 -3.25 0.86 -14.62
C LYS A 38 -2.83 0.05 -15.84
N ALA A 39 -1.99 0.61 -16.70
CA ALA A 39 -1.45 -0.10 -17.87
C ALA A 39 -0.56 -1.29 -17.46
N VAL A 40 0.25 -1.13 -16.39
CA VAL A 40 1.03 -2.24 -15.81
C VAL A 40 0.11 -3.36 -15.31
N GLN A 41 -0.95 -3.02 -14.59
CA GLN A 41 -1.89 -3.99 -14.03
C GLN A 41 -2.59 -4.86 -15.08
N VAL A 42 -2.80 -4.33 -16.29
CA VAL A 42 -3.41 -5.07 -17.41
C VAL A 42 -2.38 -5.72 -18.34
N GLY A 43 -1.08 -5.61 -18.03
CA GLY A 43 0.00 -6.20 -18.82
C GLY A 43 0.34 -5.47 -20.11
N GLU A 44 -0.11 -4.22 -20.29
CA GLU A 44 0.24 -3.41 -21.46
C GLU A 44 1.69 -2.91 -21.42
N LYS A 45 2.30 -2.89 -20.23
CA LYS A 45 3.67 -2.43 -20.01
C LYS A 45 4.27 -2.95 -18.72
N ASP A 46 5.60 -2.90 -18.65
CA ASP A 46 6.33 -3.22 -17.43
C ASP A 46 6.38 -2.04 -16.45
N LEU A 47 6.53 -2.37 -15.16
CA LEU A 47 6.74 -1.37 -14.12
C LEU A 47 8.18 -0.85 -14.18
N THR A 48 8.32 0.43 -14.56
CA THR A 48 9.61 1.13 -14.53
C THR A 48 9.98 1.51 -13.09
N LEU A 49 11.28 1.66 -12.81
CA LEU A 49 11.76 2.01 -11.47
C LEU A 49 11.23 3.38 -11.02
N GLU A 50 11.18 4.36 -11.92
CA GLU A 50 10.74 5.73 -11.63
C GLU A 50 9.26 5.75 -11.18
N VAL A 51 8.40 5.00 -11.86
CA VAL A 51 6.99 4.82 -11.46
C VAL A 51 6.90 4.10 -10.12
N ALA A 52 7.71 3.06 -9.90
CA ALA A 52 7.72 2.31 -8.66
C ALA A 52 8.13 3.19 -7.46
N GLU A 53 9.14 4.06 -7.62
CA GLU A 53 9.59 4.99 -6.59
C GLU A 53 8.49 5.98 -6.19
N VAL A 54 7.78 6.56 -7.16
CA VAL A 54 6.67 7.49 -6.87
C VAL A 54 5.53 6.77 -6.15
N VAL A 55 5.19 5.55 -6.59
CA VAL A 55 4.15 4.74 -5.94
C VAL A 55 4.56 4.36 -4.52
N ALA A 56 5.81 3.93 -4.32
CA ALA A 56 6.33 3.55 -3.01
C ALA A 56 6.32 4.73 -2.04
N SER A 57 6.73 5.92 -2.47
CA SER A 57 6.67 7.14 -1.65
C SER A 57 5.25 7.48 -1.24
N ALA A 58 4.31 7.50 -2.20
CA ALA A 58 2.91 7.81 -1.93
C ALA A 58 2.25 6.78 -1.00
N MET A 59 2.56 5.49 -1.20
CA MET A 59 2.04 4.40 -0.38
C MET A 59 2.60 4.44 1.05
N LYS A 60 3.89 4.75 1.22
CA LYS A 60 4.52 4.98 2.52
C LYS A 60 3.83 6.12 3.25
N ASP A 61 3.67 7.28 2.61
CA ASP A 61 3.02 8.44 3.24
C ASP A 61 1.57 8.14 3.63
N TRP A 62 0.80 7.48 2.75
CA TRP A 62 -0.56 7.05 3.03
C TRP A 62 -0.62 6.10 4.24
N ALA A 63 0.27 5.12 4.29
CA ALA A 63 0.30 4.12 5.37
C ALA A 63 0.74 4.76 6.70
N THR A 64 1.75 5.63 6.67
CA THR A 64 2.22 6.33 7.87
C THR A 64 1.17 7.28 8.44
N ARG A 65 0.36 7.96 7.61
CA ARG A 65 -0.80 8.74 8.10
C ARG A 65 -1.86 7.89 8.80
N LYS A 66 -1.88 6.58 8.53
CA LYS A 66 -2.73 5.60 9.21
C LYS A 66 -2.04 4.91 10.38
N GLY A 67 -0.85 5.35 10.77
CA GLY A 67 -0.09 4.82 11.90
C GLY A 67 0.80 3.63 11.57
N ALA A 68 1.00 3.28 10.29
CA ALA A 68 1.94 2.23 9.92
C ALA A 68 3.40 2.68 10.17
N THR A 69 4.18 1.81 10.80
CA THR A 69 5.59 2.05 11.16
C THR A 69 6.58 1.14 10.42
N HIS A 70 6.07 0.06 9.83
CA HIS A 70 6.86 -0.96 9.14
C HIS A 70 6.19 -1.34 7.81
N TYR A 71 6.96 -1.94 6.92
CA TYR A 71 6.48 -2.61 5.72
C TYR A 71 6.98 -4.05 5.69
N THR A 72 6.33 -4.87 4.87
CA THR A 72 6.74 -6.25 4.63
C THR A 72 6.40 -6.66 3.20
N HIS A 73 7.20 -7.56 2.63
CA HIS A 73 6.83 -8.29 1.43
C HIS A 73 5.95 -9.47 1.85
N TRP A 74 4.64 -9.31 1.76
CA TRP A 74 3.69 -10.35 2.12
C TRP A 74 3.55 -11.36 0.97
N PHE A 75 3.90 -12.62 1.22
CA PHE A 75 3.73 -13.73 0.28
C PHE A 75 3.54 -15.06 1.02
N GLN A 76 2.93 -16.05 0.36
CA GLN A 76 2.77 -17.40 0.88
C GLN A 76 3.82 -18.33 0.27
N PRO A 77 4.85 -18.76 1.02
CA PRO A 77 5.84 -19.69 0.49
C PRO A 77 5.28 -21.12 0.42
N LEU A 78 5.78 -21.92 -0.54
CA LEU A 78 5.41 -23.34 -0.71
C LEU A 78 5.98 -24.27 0.39
N THR A 79 6.50 -23.71 1.48
CA THR A 79 7.11 -24.43 2.60
C THR A 79 6.11 -24.81 3.70
N GLY A 80 4.84 -24.41 3.57
CA GLY A 80 3.77 -24.72 4.54
C GLY A 80 3.76 -23.85 5.80
N SER A 81 4.64 -22.86 5.89
CA SER A 81 4.75 -21.93 7.02
C SER A 81 4.75 -20.48 6.52
N THR A 82 4.15 -19.54 7.26
CA THR A 82 4.21 -18.11 6.92
C THR A 82 5.61 -17.57 7.17
N ALA A 83 6.18 -16.85 6.20
CA ALA A 83 7.38 -16.04 6.40
C ALA A 83 6.94 -14.60 6.70
N GLU A 84 7.38 -14.05 7.83
CA GLU A 84 7.08 -12.68 8.24
C GLU A 84 8.39 -11.93 8.46
N LYS A 85 8.52 -10.73 7.90
CA LYS A 85 9.66 -9.83 8.09
C LYS A 85 9.14 -8.41 8.22
N HIS A 86 9.45 -7.72 9.31
CA HIS A 86 8.99 -6.35 9.56
C HIS A 86 10.16 -5.39 9.41
N ASP A 87 10.22 -4.69 8.28
CA ASP A 87 11.24 -3.68 8.02
C ASP A 87 10.69 -2.29 8.39
N SER A 88 11.42 -1.54 9.21
CA SER A 88 11.04 -0.18 9.61
C SER A 88 11.24 0.79 8.44
N PHE A 89 10.46 1.86 8.41
CA PHE A 89 10.69 2.97 7.47
C PHE A 89 11.91 3.83 7.78
N ILE A 90 12.63 3.56 8.87
CA ILE A 90 13.81 4.31 9.29
C ILE A 90 14.96 4.09 8.29
N SER A 91 15.70 5.15 7.98
CA SER A 91 16.91 5.08 7.17
C SER A 91 18.02 5.81 7.94
N PRO A 92 19.20 5.18 8.13
CA PRO A 92 20.34 5.86 8.71
C PRO A 92 20.64 7.13 7.89
N GLN A 93 20.94 8.24 8.57
CA GLN A 93 21.56 9.39 7.93
C GLN A 93 23.07 9.19 8.03
N ASP A 94 23.81 9.60 7.00
CA ASP A 94 25.27 9.66 7.08
C ASP A 94 25.69 10.70 8.14
N ASP A 95 26.82 10.47 8.82
CA ASP A 95 27.36 11.34 9.88
C ASP A 95 27.82 12.73 9.38
#